data_AF-A0A936J8X9-F1
#
_entry.id   AF-A0A936J8X9-F1
#
_cell.length_a   1.000
_cell.length_b   1.000
_cell.length_c   1.000
_cell.angle_alpha   90.00
_cell.angle_beta   90.00
_cell.angle_gamma   90.00
#
_symmetry.space_group_name_H-M   'P 1'
#
loop_
_entity.id
_entity.type
_entity.pdbx_description
1 polymer ?
#
loop_
_entity_poly.entity_id
_entity_poly.type
_entity_poly.pdbx_seq_one_letter_code
_entity_poly.pdbx_strand_id
1 'polypeptide(L)'
;MIARRTHIQTISLFLLLLCGVPTQANDRTCTPNREGTMVCPEPDASCKADRTGEVICSTAGGGIELNRYGDPVCGPGYCAKDLRGDIFCSNQLRGAASVDRYGNAVCAGECVAAMPQRCVKPKPQQ
;
A
#
# COMPACT_ATOMS: atom_id res chain seq x y z
N MET A 1 2.35 -73.92 20.11
CA MET A 1 3.41 -74.41 19.21
C MET A 1 3.19 -73.80 17.82
N ILE A 2 4.29 -73.40 17.14
CA ILE A 2 4.39 -72.90 15.75
C ILE A 2 3.88 -71.44 15.60
N ALA A 3 4.67 -70.37 15.63
CA ALA A 3 5.90 -69.97 14.92
C ALA A 3 5.73 -69.64 13.42
N ARG A 4 6.23 -68.45 13.05
CA ARG A 4 6.50 -67.86 11.71
C ARG A 4 5.36 -66.98 11.16
N ARG A 5 5.60 -65.79 10.60
CA ARG A 5 6.83 -65.26 9.98
C ARG A 5 6.74 -63.73 9.90
N THR A 6 7.77 -63.07 10.40
CA THR A 6 8.08 -61.65 10.26
C THR A 6 8.46 -61.30 8.82
N HIS A 7 7.64 -60.50 8.14
CA HIS A 7 7.96 -59.62 7.01
C HIS A 7 6.77 -58.66 6.97
N ILE A 8 6.90 -57.36 7.21
CA ILE A 8 7.33 -56.37 6.23
C ILE A 8 7.70 -55.11 7.04
N GLN A 9 8.98 -54.97 7.38
CA GLN A 9 9.56 -53.66 7.64
C GLN A 9 9.79 -53.03 6.27
N THR A 10 9.05 -51.97 5.91
CA THR A 10 9.44 -50.91 4.94
C THR A 10 8.26 -50.01 4.58
N ILE A 11 7.48 -49.54 5.56
CA ILE A 11 6.51 -48.47 5.28
C ILE A 11 6.55 -47.49 6.45
N SER A 12 7.28 -46.39 6.29
CA SER A 12 6.99 -45.07 6.88
C SER A 12 8.22 -44.16 6.88
N LEU A 13 8.78 -43.84 5.70
CA LEU A 13 9.71 -42.72 5.60
C LEU A 13 9.67 -42.03 4.23
N PHE A 14 8.50 -41.98 3.59
CA PHE A 14 8.30 -41.33 2.29
C PHE A 14 7.02 -40.47 2.25
N LEU A 15 6.60 -39.94 3.40
CA LEU A 15 5.37 -39.16 3.54
C LEU A 15 5.58 -37.78 4.19
N LEU A 16 6.72 -37.13 3.94
CA LEU A 16 7.07 -35.82 4.53
C LEU A 16 7.65 -34.82 3.51
N LEU A 17 7.27 -34.88 2.22
CA LEU A 17 7.93 -34.07 1.19
C LEU A 17 7.04 -33.23 0.25
N LEU A 18 5.82 -32.83 0.64
CA LEU A 18 4.87 -32.27 -0.35
C LEU A 18 4.12 -30.97 -0.04
N CYS A 19 4.41 -30.22 1.02
CA CYS A 19 3.70 -28.94 1.25
C CYS A 19 4.64 -27.80 1.62
N GLY A 20 5.37 -27.29 0.63
CA GLY A 20 6.19 -26.09 0.76
C GLY A 20 6.24 -25.31 -0.54
N VAL A 21 5.08 -24.96 -1.10
CA VAL A 21 5.03 -23.94 -2.16
C VAL A 21 5.07 -22.57 -1.48
N PRO A 22 6.13 -21.75 -1.67
CA PRO A 22 6.07 -20.36 -1.28
C PRO A 22 5.06 -19.66 -2.20
N THR A 23 3.86 -19.37 -1.70
CA THR A 23 2.97 -18.40 -2.34
C THR A 23 3.58 -17.03 -2.10
N GLN A 24 4.46 -16.60 -3.00
CA GLN A 24 4.84 -15.20 -3.11
C GLN A 24 3.65 -14.40 -3.68
N ALA A 25 2.71 -14.06 -2.80
CA ALA A 25 1.74 -13.02 -3.04
C ALA A 25 2.51 -11.69 -3.08
N ASN A 26 2.81 -11.22 -4.29
CA ASN A 26 3.20 -9.83 -4.50
C ASN A 26 1.93 -9.01 -4.26
N ASP A 27 1.75 -8.53 -3.04
CA ASP A 27 0.51 -7.92 -2.54
C ASP A 27 0.31 -6.52 -3.17
N ARG A 28 0.03 -6.51 -4.47
CA ARG A 28 -0.58 -5.37 -5.14
C ARG A 28 -2.06 -5.43 -4.80
N THR A 29 -2.48 -4.68 -3.79
CA THR A 29 -3.91 -4.52 -3.50
C THR A 29 -4.55 -3.66 -4.59
N CYS A 30 -4.90 -4.29 -5.71
CA CYS A 30 -5.71 -3.68 -6.75
C CYS A 30 -7.13 -3.49 -6.22
N THR A 31 -7.75 -2.37 -6.57
CA THR A 31 -9.09 -1.99 -6.08
C THR A 31 -9.98 -1.67 -7.28
N PRO A 32 -11.28 -2.03 -7.27
CA PRO A 32 -12.18 -1.60 -8.33
C PRO A 32 -12.33 -0.07 -8.30
N ASN A 33 -12.27 0.56 -9.47
CA ASN A 33 -12.66 1.96 -9.63
C ASN A 33 -14.21 2.10 -9.63
N ARG A 34 -14.71 3.32 -9.76
CA ARG A 34 -16.16 3.60 -9.81
C ARG A 34 -16.92 2.87 -10.94
N GLU A 35 -16.22 2.50 -12.02
CA GLU A 35 -16.79 1.75 -13.14
C GLU A 35 -16.71 0.23 -12.93
N GLY A 36 -16.18 -0.23 -11.79
CA GLY A 36 -15.95 -1.64 -11.48
C GLY A 36 -14.69 -2.23 -12.11
N THR A 37 -13.87 -1.42 -12.77
CA THR A 37 -12.60 -1.87 -13.38
C THR A 37 -11.53 -1.96 -12.30
N MET A 38 -10.83 -3.10 -12.23
CA MET A 38 -9.70 -3.26 -11.31
C MET A 38 -8.55 -2.34 -11.73
N VAL A 39 -8.17 -1.42 -10.83
CA VAL A 39 -7.03 -0.54 -11.01
C VAL A 39 -5.94 -0.88 -10.00
N CYS A 40 -4.70 -0.89 -10.47
CA CYS A 40 -3.54 -1.22 -9.65
C CYS A 40 -2.62 0.01 -9.59
N PRO A 41 -2.30 0.51 -8.39
CA PRO A 41 -1.32 1.58 -8.27
C PRO A 41 0.11 1.09 -8.52
N GLU A 42 1.03 2.04 -8.70
CA GLU A 42 2.46 1.74 -8.64
C GLU A 42 2.82 1.19 -7.25
N PRO A 43 3.85 0.33 -7.12
CA PRO A 43 4.36 -0.09 -5.82
C PRO A 43 4.69 1.13 -4.95
N ASP A 44 4.42 1.01 -3.65
CA ASP A 44 4.62 2.08 -2.66
C ASP A 44 3.81 3.37 -2.89
N ALA A 45 2.87 3.40 -3.84
CA ALA A 45 1.92 4.50 -3.96
C ALA A 45 0.75 4.31 -3.00
N SER A 46 0.23 5.43 -2.49
CA SER A 46 -0.98 5.45 -1.65
C SER A 46 -2.16 6.00 -2.47
N CYS A 47 -3.35 5.43 -2.29
CA CYS A 47 -4.55 5.85 -3.03
C CYS A 47 -5.70 6.23 -2.10
N LYS A 48 -6.52 7.19 -2.55
CA LYS A 48 -7.79 7.56 -1.93
C LYS A 48 -8.83 7.77 -3.03
N ALA A 49 -10.07 7.43 -2.73
CA ALA A 49 -11.19 7.81 -3.58
C ALA A 49 -11.49 9.30 -3.39
N ASP A 50 -11.78 10.00 -4.49
CA ASP A 50 -12.33 11.35 -4.43
C ASP A 50 -13.82 11.33 -4.08
N ARG A 51 -14.44 12.51 -3.99
CA ARG A 51 -15.89 12.66 -3.73
C ARG A 51 -16.82 12.03 -4.77
N THR A 52 -16.31 11.66 -5.95
CA THR A 52 -17.06 10.96 -7.00
C THR A 52 -16.86 9.45 -6.98
N GLY A 53 -16.00 8.95 -6.09
CA GLY A 53 -15.60 7.54 -6.03
C GLY A 53 -14.47 7.17 -7.01
N GLU A 54 -13.89 8.14 -7.71
CA GLU A 54 -12.72 7.90 -8.57
C GLU A 54 -11.49 7.65 -7.70
N VAL A 55 -10.78 6.55 -7.96
CA VAL A 55 -9.53 6.24 -7.24
C VAL A 55 -8.39 7.08 -7.80
N ILE A 56 -7.78 7.89 -6.93
CA ILE A 56 -6.62 8.73 -7.23
C ILE A 56 -5.47 8.32 -6.32
N CYS A 57 -4.24 8.34 -6.85
CA CYS A 57 -3.06 7.88 -6.13
C CYS A 57 -1.96 8.95 -6.09
N SER A 58 -1.05 8.82 -5.12
CA SER A 58 0.26 9.46 -5.18
C SER A 58 1.15 8.78 -6.23
N THR A 59 2.29 9.38 -6.54
CA THR A 59 3.40 8.64 -7.16
C THR A 59 3.95 7.60 -6.18
N ALA A 60 4.72 6.61 -6.69
CA ALA A 60 5.45 5.67 -5.84
C ALA A 60 6.23 6.38 -4.74
N GLY A 61 6.10 5.94 -3.49
CA GLY A 61 6.74 6.53 -2.31
C GLY A 61 6.21 7.89 -1.86
N GLY A 62 5.19 8.42 -2.54
CA GLY A 62 4.52 9.66 -2.21
C GLY A 62 3.36 9.49 -1.24
N GLY A 63 2.85 10.64 -0.78
CA GLY A 63 1.69 10.72 0.11
C GLY A 63 0.48 11.28 -0.62
N ILE A 64 -0.70 10.91 -0.13
CA ILE A 64 -2.00 11.43 -0.57
C ILE A 64 -2.87 11.74 0.65
N GLU A 65 -3.57 12.86 0.60
CA GLU A 65 -4.57 13.24 1.60
C GLU A 65 -5.79 13.89 0.95
N LEU A 66 -6.90 13.94 1.68
CA LEU A 66 -8.08 14.69 1.24
C LEU A 66 -8.05 16.10 1.85
N ASN A 67 -8.14 17.10 0.98
CA ASN A 67 -8.29 18.49 1.40
C ASN A 67 -9.65 18.72 2.09
N ARG A 68 -9.91 19.96 2.56
CA ARG A 68 -11.17 20.31 3.24
C ARG A 68 -12.45 20.16 2.38
N TYR A 69 -12.29 20.04 1.07
CA TYR A 69 -13.38 19.86 0.11
C TYR A 69 -13.59 18.38 -0.28
N GLY A 70 -12.76 17.47 0.24
CA GLY A 70 -12.79 16.06 -0.11
C GLY A 70 -12.08 15.74 -1.43
N ASP A 71 -11.32 16.67 -2.00
CA ASP A 71 -10.52 16.41 -3.20
C ASP A 71 -9.12 15.88 -2.81
N PRO A 72 -8.60 14.86 -3.50
CA PRO A 72 -7.26 14.35 -3.22
C PRO A 72 -6.15 15.34 -3.59
N VAL A 73 -5.16 15.44 -2.71
CA VAL A 73 -3.93 16.21 -2.89
C VAL A 73 -2.73 15.33 -2.57
N CYS A 74 -1.65 15.47 -3.34
CA CYS A 74 -0.50 14.58 -3.24
C CYS A 74 0.83 15.33 -3.07
N GLY A 75 1.84 14.63 -2.59
CA GLY A 75 3.20 15.14 -2.47
C GLY A 75 4.28 14.05 -2.63
N PRO A 76 5.56 14.47 -2.70
CA PRO A 76 6.68 13.57 -2.99
C PRO A 76 6.94 12.50 -1.93
N GLY A 77 6.72 12.84 -0.66
CA GLY A 77 6.71 11.91 0.48
C GLY A 77 5.37 11.92 1.20
N TYR A 78 5.32 11.29 2.37
CA TYR A 78 4.11 11.23 3.19
C TYR A 78 3.66 12.61 3.64
N CYS A 79 2.35 12.74 3.89
CA CYS A 79 1.71 14.01 4.18
C CYS A 79 1.11 14.04 5.59
N ALA A 80 1.08 15.23 6.18
CA ALA A 80 0.40 15.52 7.43
C ALA A 80 -0.49 16.75 7.25
N LYS A 81 -1.58 16.78 8.02
CA LYS A 81 -2.51 17.91 8.08
C LYS A 81 -2.20 18.71 9.33
N ASP A 82 -1.85 19.98 9.17
CA ASP A 82 -1.59 20.88 10.28
C ASP A 82 -2.89 21.24 11.03
N LEU A 83 -2.78 21.97 12.14
CA LEU A 83 -3.94 22.36 12.95
C LEU A 83 -4.94 23.29 12.22
N ARG A 84 -4.49 23.99 11.17
CA ARG A 84 -5.33 24.85 10.33
C ARG A 84 -6.04 24.06 9.24
N GLY A 85 -5.69 22.79 9.06
CA GLY A 85 -6.19 21.93 8.01
C GLY A 85 -5.41 22.01 6.70
N ASP A 86 -4.29 22.75 6.68
CA ASP A 86 -3.38 22.79 5.54
C ASP A 86 -2.59 21.48 5.48
N ILE A 87 -2.39 20.96 4.28
CA ILE A 87 -1.74 19.67 4.07
C ILE A 87 -0.34 19.90 3.51
N PHE A 88 0.65 19.40 4.24
CA PHE A 88 2.04 19.45 3.86
C PHE A 88 2.60 18.04 3.74
N CYS A 89 3.45 17.84 2.75
CA CYS A 89 4.16 16.59 2.53
C CYS A 89 5.65 16.81 2.61
N SER A 90 6.37 15.75 2.95
CA SER A 90 7.82 15.70 2.81
C SER A 90 8.23 15.95 1.34
N ASN A 91 9.25 16.76 1.13
CA ASN A 91 9.92 16.89 -0.18
C ASN A 91 10.80 15.68 -0.50
N GLN A 92 11.12 14.85 0.48
CA GLN A 92 11.85 13.60 0.30
C GLN A 92 10.90 12.46 -0.04
N LEU A 93 11.28 11.65 -1.04
CA LEU A 93 10.61 10.41 -1.40
C LEU A 93 10.56 9.47 -0.20
N ARG A 94 9.37 8.94 0.14
CA ARG A 94 9.11 8.12 1.35
C ARG A 94 9.45 8.82 2.67
N GLY A 95 9.75 10.11 2.65
CA GLY A 95 10.00 10.89 3.84
C GLY A 95 8.71 11.08 4.64
N ALA A 96 8.81 10.95 5.96
CA ALA A 96 7.67 11.09 6.86
C ALA A 96 7.23 12.55 6.98
N ALA A 97 5.95 12.75 7.28
CA ALA A 97 5.42 14.01 7.78
C ALA A 97 4.56 13.72 9.02
N SER A 98 4.61 14.61 9.99
CA SER A 98 3.83 14.57 11.22
C SER A 98 3.47 16.00 11.63
N VAL A 99 2.85 16.15 12.80
CA VAL A 99 2.58 17.45 13.42
C VAL A 99 3.36 17.59 14.73
N ASP A 100 3.87 18.78 15.00
CA ASP A 100 4.48 19.11 16.29
C ASP A 100 3.41 19.38 17.37
N ARG A 101 3.86 19.70 18.59
CA ARG A 101 2.97 20.01 19.72
C ARG A 101 2.13 21.29 19.54
N TYR A 102 2.51 22.16 18.62
CA TYR A 102 1.79 23.39 18.28
C TYR A 102 0.86 23.17 17.08
N GLY A 103 0.89 21.97 16.49
CA GLY A 103 0.09 21.60 15.33
C GLY A 103 0.68 22.05 14.00
N ASN A 104 1.95 22.43 13.94
CA ASN A 104 2.63 22.72 12.67
C ASN A 104 3.09 21.41 12.03
N ALA A 105 3.08 21.36 10.69
CA ALA A 105 3.65 20.23 9.97
C ALA A 105 5.18 20.18 10.17
N VAL A 106 5.68 18.97 10.44
CA VAL A 106 7.11 18.65 10.52
C VAL A 106 7.38 17.52 9.56
N CYS A 107 8.36 17.70 8.68
CA CYS A 107 8.65 16.78 7.59
C CYS A 107 10.09 16.27 7.66
N ALA A 108 10.31 15.06 7.16
CA ALA A 108 11.65 14.65 6.76
C ALA A 108 12.11 15.52 5.58
N GLY A 109 13.17 16.31 5.77
CA GLY A 109 13.54 17.35 4.83
C GLY A 109 12.66 18.59 4.97
N GLU A 110 12.12 19.09 3.87
CA GLU A 110 11.27 20.28 3.86
C GLU A 110 9.80 19.90 3.70
N CYS A 111 8.93 20.71 4.30
CA CYS A 111 7.50 20.63 4.08
C CYS A 111 7.10 21.42 2.83
N VAL A 112 6.49 20.72 1.86
CA VAL A 112 5.91 21.32 0.66
C VAL A 112 4.40 21.17 0.68
N ALA A 113 3.68 22.17 0.17
CA ALA A 113 2.23 22.08 0.05
C ALA A 113 1.83 20.87 -0.82
N ALA A 114 0.81 20.13 -0.37
CA ALA A 114 0.19 19.08 -1.17
C ALA A 114 -0.63 19.71 -2.30
N MET A 115 -0.57 19.14 -3.51
CA MET A 115 -1.21 19.72 -4.70
C MET A 115 -1.94 18.63 -5.49
N PRO A 116 -3.14 18.91 -6.05
CA PRO A 116 -3.85 17.94 -6.90
C PRO A 116 -3.02 17.51 -8.13
N GLN A 117 -2.22 18.44 -8.66
CA GLN A 117 -1.40 18.22 -9.86
C GLN A 117 -0.28 17.18 -9.67
N ARG A 118 0.03 16.81 -8.42
CA ARG A 118 1.02 15.77 -8.09
C ARG A 118 0.40 14.38 -7.97
N CYS A 119 -0.92 14.29 -8.04
CA CYS A 119 -1.62 13.02 -8.01
C CYS A 119 -1.64 12.39 -9.40
N VAL A 120 -1.78 11.07 -9.43
CA VAL A 120 -1.85 10.27 -10.65
C VAL A 120 -3.08 9.37 -10.61
N LYS A 121 -3.65 9.09 -11.79
CA LYS A 121 -4.65 8.05 -11.93
C LYS A 121 -3.96 6.68 -11.98
N PRO A 122 -4.40 5.68 -11.20
CA PRO A 122 -3.87 4.33 -11.30
C PRO A 122 -4.21 3.73 -12.67
N LYS A 123 -3.39 2.79 -13.12
CA LYS A 123 -3.61 2.11 -14.41
C LYS A 123 -4.58 0.92 -14.22
N PRO A 124 -5.41 0.62 -15.22
CA PRO A 124 -6.15 -0.64 -15.23
C PRO A 124 -5.19 -1.83 -15.12
N GLN A 125 -5.62 -2.89 -14.42
CA GLN A 125 -4.90 -4.15 -14.41
C GLN A 125 -4.90 -4.73 -15.83
N GLN A 126 -3.71 -4.87 -16.42
CA GLN A 126 -3.50 -5.54 -17.70
C GLN A 126 -3.42 -7.05 -17.52
#